data_AF-I4ELR3-F1
#
_entry.id   AF-I4ELR3-F1
#
_cell.length_a   1.000
_cell.length_b   1.000
_cell.length_c   1.000
_cell.angle_alpha   90.00
_cell.angle_beta   90.00
_cell.angle_gamma   90.00
#
_symmetry.space_group_name_H-M   'P 1'
#
loop_
_entity.id
_entity.type
_entity.pdbx_description
1 polymer ?
#
loop_
_entity_poly.entity_id
_entity_poly.type
_entity_poly.pdbx_seq_one_letter_code
_entity_poly.pdbx_strand_id
1 'polypeptide(L)'
;MTTTDEAGNHSAAGERRQKLSAAARKDLLAGLAQEIGESAVIDGDAVIVEAGEPIALYCRVEPDGVIVLTWWLTAPAPVGHHRWREAAATIAGEDEAIYTSALGGSFLIEVERRTESTREAAKLARSAKPAERVRALAVAYPEAVAALPPEPVPDYLLPDREIA
;
A
#
# COMPACT_ATOMS: atom_id res chain seq x y z
N MET A 1 61.27 -0.34 16.57
CA MET A 1 60.00 -1.04 16.31
C MET A 1 58.91 0.00 16.34
N THR A 2 58.44 0.35 15.16
CA THR A 2 57.46 1.40 14.87
C THR A 2 56.10 0.72 14.87
N THR A 3 55.20 1.10 15.78
CA THR A 3 53.78 0.73 15.70
C THR A 3 52.97 1.97 15.36
N THR A 4 52.47 1.90 14.13
CA THR A 4 51.55 2.75 13.40
C THR A 4 50.22 2.99 14.12
N ASP A 5 49.69 4.18 13.86
CA ASP A 5 48.31 4.68 13.87
C ASP A 5 47.16 3.76 14.31
N GLU A 6 46.23 4.35 15.05
CA GLU A 6 44.82 4.38 14.63
C GLU A 6 44.11 5.58 15.27
N ALA A 7 44.16 6.72 14.58
CA ALA A 7 43.16 7.76 14.74
C ALA A 7 41.85 7.20 14.18
N GLY A 8 40.99 6.72 15.08
CA GLY A 8 39.63 6.29 14.78
C GLY A 8 38.81 7.44 14.20
N ASN A 9 38.80 7.54 12.88
CA ASN A 9 37.91 8.35 12.09
C ASN A 9 36.46 7.89 12.32
N HIS A 10 35.81 8.41 13.35
CA HIS A 10 34.37 8.31 13.50
C HIS A 10 33.70 9.22 12.46
N SER A 11 33.60 8.72 11.22
CA SER A 11 32.65 9.22 10.23
C SER A 11 31.22 8.92 10.70
N ALA A 12 30.72 9.70 11.66
CA ALA A 12 29.28 9.81 11.92
C ALA A 12 28.67 10.71 10.83
N ALA A 13 28.70 10.22 9.59
CA ALA A 13 27.95 10.77 8.47
C ALA A 13 26.46 10.44 8.69
N GLY A 14 25.85 11.08 9.68
CA GLY A 14 24.44 11.39 9.64
C GLY A 14 24.25 12.48 8.60
N GLU A 15 24.41 12.14 7.31
CA GLU A 15 24.03 13.02 6.23
C GLU A 15 22.53 13.27 6.36
N ARG A 16 22.18 14.42 6.93
CA ARG A 16 20.86 15.01 6.78
C ARG A 16 20.64 15.14 5.28
N ARG A 17 20.00 14.15 4.65
CA ARG A 17 19.48 14.29 3.29
C ARG A 17 18.67 15.57 3.26
N GLN A 18 19.13 16.53 2.47
CA GLN A 18 18.49 17.82 2.36
C GLN A 18 17.08 17.58 1.79
N LYS A 19 16.06 18.01 2.53
CA LYS A 19 14.68 17.82 2.10
C LYS A 19 14.45 18.55 0.77
N LEU A 20 13.86 17.85 -0.19
CA LEU A 20 13.48 18.42 -1.47
C LEU A 20 12.39 19.48 -1.27
N SER A 21 12.51 20.58 -2.00
CA SER A 21 11.47 21.60 -2.09
C SER A 21 10.24 21.05 -2.82
N ALA A 22 9.07 21.68 -2.65
CA ALA A 22 7.87 21.28 -3.37
C ALA A 22 8.05 21.37 -4.90
N ALA A 23 8.82 22.35 -5.39
CA ALA A 23 9.14 22.47 -6.81
C ALA A 23 9.99 21.30 -7.31
N ALA A 24 11.05 20.93 -6.59
CA ALA A 24 11.92 19.81 -6.97
C ALA A 24 11.16 18.47 -6.99
N ARG A 25 10.21 18.27 -6.08
CA ARG A 25 9.34 17.07 -6.11
C ARG A 25 8.40 17.06 -7.31
N LYS A 26 7.86 18.21 -7.70
CA LYS A 26 7.04 18.33 -8.92
C LYS A 26 7.86 18.06 -10.18
N ASP A 27 9.12 18.50 -10.23
CA ASP A 27 10.00 18.21 -11.37
C ASP A 27 10.28 16.70 -11.49
N LEU A 28 10.49 16.00 -10.37
CA LEU A 28 10.63 14.54 -10.33
C LEU A 28 9.35 13.82 -10.79
N LEU A 29 8.17 14.31 -10.37
CA LEU A 29 6.88 13.76 -10.81
C LEU A 29 6.64 13.99 -12.29
N ALA A 30 7.00 15.16 -12.83
CA ALA A 30 6.89 15.44 -14.26
C ALA A 30 7.81 14.52 -15.07
N GLY A 31 9.05 14.32 -14.62
CA GLY A 31 9.96 13.34 -15.23
C GLY A 31 9.42 11.91 -15.14
N LEU A 32 8.82 11.53 -14.01
CA LEU A 32 8.18 10.22 -13.85
C LEU A 32 7.00 10.04 -14.81
N ALA A 33 6.10 11.02 -14.91
CA ALA A 33 4.95 10.98 -15.82
C ALA A 33 5.41 10.81 -17.27
N GLN A 34 6.43 11.57 -17.69
CA GLN A 34 7.02 11.45 -19.02
C GLN A 34 7.62 10.06 -19.27
N GLU A 35 8.33 9.50 -18.28
CA GLU A 35 8.90 8.15 -18.35
C GLU A 35 7.83 7.06 -18.39
N ILE A 36 6.68 7.25 -17.72
CA ILE A 36 5.56 6.29 -17.71
C ILE A 36 4.85 6.29 -19.07
N GLY A 37 4.54 7.48 -19.62
CA GLY A 37 3.87 7.64 -20.91
C GLY A 37 2.49 8.29 -20.82
N GLU A 38 1.73 8.25 -21.92
CA GLU A 38 0.51 9.03 -22.15
C GLU A 38 -0.65 8.77 -21.16
N SER A 39 -0.62 7.64 -20.45
CA SER A 39 -1.64 7.31 -19.45
C SER A 39 -1.41 7.98 -18.08
N ALA A 40 -0.31 8.71 -17.90
CA ALA A 40 0.02 9.39 -16.66
C ALA A 40 -0.56 10.81 -16.60
N VAL A 41 -1.44 11.05 -15.62
CA VAL A 41 -2.02 12.36 -15.34
C VAL A 41 -1.39 12.94 -14.08
N ILE A 42 -0.86 14.15 -14.17
CA ILE A 42 -0.37 14.88 -12.99
C ILE A 42 -1.56 15.57 -12.33
N ASP A 43 -1.82 15.26 -11.06
CA ASP A 43 -2.82 15.92 -10.23
C ASP A 43 -2.16 16.46 -8.96
N GLY A 44 -2.05 17.79 -8.86
CA GLY A 44 -1.43 18.46 -7.73
C GLY A 44 0.04 18.08 -7.50
N ASP A 45 0.28 17.25 -6.49
CA ASP A 45 1.57 16.73 -6.06
C ASP A 45 1.69 15.20 -6.25
N ALA A 46 0.93 14.67 -7.21
CA ALA A 46 0.93 13.25 -7.56
C ALA A 46 0.84 13.00 -9.07
N VAL A 47 1.16 11.76 -9.45
CA VAL A 47 0.88 11.19 -10.77
C VAL A 47 -0.11 10.05 -10.59
N ILE A 48 -1.20 10.11 -11.35
CA ILE A 48 -2.25 9.10 -11.39
C ILE A 48 -2.16 8.37 -12.73
N VAL A 49 -2.22 7.04 -12.70
CA VAL A 49 -2.19 6.20 -13.89
C VAL A 49 -3.29 5.15 -13.76
N GLU A 50 -4.04 4.91 -14.83
CA GLU A 50 -4.92 3.74 -14.88
C GLU A 50 -4.07 2.46 -14.98
N ALA A 51 -4.22 1.55 -14.02
CA ALA A 51 -3.43 0.32 -13.90
C ALA A 51 -4.29 -0.94 -14.19
N GLY A 52 -5.19 -0.79 -15.17
CA GLY A 52 -6.19 -1.77 -15.57
C GLY A 52 -7.46 -1.66 -14.73
N GLU A 53 -8.64 -1.71 -15.36
CA GLU A 53 -9.91 -1.55 -14.66
C GLU A 53 -10.11 -2.63 -13.57
N PRO A 54 -10.47 -2.29 -12.31
CA PRO A 54 -10.77 -0.96 -11.73
C PRO A 54 -9.64 -0.37 -10.86
N ILE A 55 -8.38 -0.71 -11.14
CA ILE A 55 -7.21 -0.35 -10.33
C ILE A 55 -6.57 0.94 -10.85
N ALA A 56 -6.29 1.85 -9.92
CA ALA A 56 -5.48 3.04 -10.17
C ALA A 56 -4.11 2.90 -9.51
N LEU A 57 -3.10 3.48 -10.13
CA LEU A 57 -1.78 3.71 -9.55
C LEU A 57 -1.67 5.19 -9.18
N TYR A 58 -1.33 5.45 -7.92
CA TYR A 58 -1.01 6.76 -7.40
C TYR A 58 0.48 6.83 -7.07
N CYS A 59 1.19 7.79 -7.64
CA CYS A 59 2.62 8.02 -7.37
C CYS A 59 2.81 9.37 -6.69
N ARG A 60 3.59 9.41 -5.61
CA ARG A 60 4.00 10.64 -4.92
C ARG A 60 5.48 10.63 -4.61
N VAL A 61 6.07 11.81 -4.44
CA VAL A 61 7.47 11.97 -4.02
C VAL A 61 7.49 12.50 -2.60
N GLU A 62 8.19 11.79 -1.71
CA GLU A 62 8.40 12.17 -0.33
C GLU A 62 9.45 13.30 -0.21
N PRO A 63 9.48 14.05 0.92
CA PRO A 63 10.46 15.11 1.13
C PRO A 63 11.93 14.67 1.04
N ASP A 64 12.23 13.38 1.24
CA ASP A 64 13.58 12.82 1.13
C ASP A 64 13.94 12.33 -0.29
N GLY A 65 13.01 12.48 -1.24
CA GLY A 65 13.18 12.06 -2.63
C GLY A 65 12.74 10.62 -2.93
N VAL A 66 12.26 9.87 -1.93
CA VAL A 66 11.67 8.55 -2.18
C VAL A 66 10.38 8.70 -2.98
N ILE A 67 10.30 7.95 -4.08
CA ILE A 67 9.09 7.80 -4.90
C ILE A 67 8.28 6.65 -4.31
N VAL A 68 7.04 6.95 -3.93
CA VAL A 68 6.07 5.99 -3.43
C VAL A 68 5.05 5.73 -4.53
N LEU A 69 4.85 4.46 -4.86
CA LEU A 69 3.88 3.97 -5.84
C LEU A 69 2.84 3.13 -5.11
N THR A 70 1.58 3.52 -5.17
CA THR A 70 0.46 2.84 -4.51
C THR A 70 -0.55 2.40 -5.55
N TRP A 71 -0.67 1.10 -5.76
CA TRP A 71 -1.75 0.51 -6.55
C TRP A 71 -2.93 0.28 -5.63
N TRP A 72 -4.10 0.78 -6.00
CA TRP A 72 -5.27 0.68 -5.15
C TRP A 72 -6.55 0.36 -5.91
N LEU A 73 -7.47 -0.28 -5.17
CA LEU A 73 -8.79 -0.68 -5.63
C LEU A 73 -9.79 -0.51 -4.50
N THR A 74 -10.93 0.10 -4.80
CA THR A 74 -12.12 0.05 -3.94
C THR A 74 -13.07 -1.03 -4.45
N ALA A 75 -13.49 -1.94 -3.57
CA ALA A 75 -14.40 -3.04 -3.88
C ALA A 75 -15.55 -3.13 -2.86
N PRO A 76 -16.69 -3.75 -3.20
CA PRO A 76 -17.81 -3.95 -2.26
C PRO A 76 -17.41 -4.81 -1.06
N ALA A 77 -17.72 -4.37 0.15
CA ALA A 77 -17.32 -5.05 1.38
C ALA A 77 -18.02 -6.41 1.52
N PRO A 78 -17.30 -7.46 1.94
CA PRO A 78 -17.96 -8.58 2.60
C PRO A 78 -18.66 -8.05 3.85
N VAL A 79 -19.90 -8.47 4.13
CA VAL A 79 -20.69 -8.00 5.27
C VAL A 79 -19.83 -8.06 6.54
N GLY A 80 -19.70 -6.90 7.21
CA GLY A 80 -18.60 -6.57 8.13
C GLY A 80 -18.50 -7.46 9.36
N HIS A 81 -17.75 -8.56 9.24
CA HIS A 81 -17.33 -9.39 10.36
C HIS A 81 -16.47 -8.56 11.33
N HIS A 82 -16.77 -8.54 12.63
CA HIS A 82 -16.06 -7.71 13.62
C HIS A 82 -14.53 -7.97 13.67
N ARG A 83 -14.11 -9.19 13.29
CA ARG A 83 -12.69 -9.62 13.20
C ARG A 83 -12.06 -9.46 11.82
N TRP A 84 -12.62 -8.66 10.92
CA TRP A 84 -12.11 -8.48 9.56
C TRP A 84 -10.62 -8.11 9.50
N ARG A 85 -10.10 -7.40 10.52
CA ARG A 85 -8.67 -7.03 10.62
C ARG A 85 -7.76 -8.25 10.70
N GLU A 86 -8.21 -9.35 11.30
CA GLU A 86 -7.43 -10.58 11.41
C GLU A 86 -7.32 -11.29 10.07
N ALA A 87 -8.41 -11.32 9.30
CA ALA A 87 -8.40 -11.82 7.93
C ALA A 87 -7.43 -11.00 7.06
N ALA A 88 -7.51 -9.66 7.13
CA ALA A 88 -6.59 -8.77 6.42
C ALA A 88 -5.12 -9.03 6.78
N ALA A 89 -4.79 -9.12 8.07
CA ALA A 89 -3.43 -9.36 8.55
C ALA A 89 -2.87 -10.75 8.15
N THR A 90 -3.73 -11.72 7.88
CA THR A 90 -3.31 -13.08 7.48
C THR A 90 -2.89 -13.13 6.01
N ILE A 91 -3.50 -12.29 5.15
CA ILE A 91 -3.32 -12.36 3.69
C ILE A 91 -2.48 -11.24 3.11
N ALA A 92 -2.35 -10.11 3.82
CA ALA A 92 -1.56 -8.95 3.38
C ALA A 92 -0.07 -9.16 3.70
N GLY A 93 0.78 -8.81 2.74
CA GLY A 93 2.23 -8.69 2.94
C GLY A 93 2.63 -7.36 3.58
N GLU A 94 3.93 -7.19 3.83
CA GLU A 94 4.51 -6.02 4.54
C GLU A 94 4.18 -4.67 3.88
N ASP A 95 4.14 -4.61 2.55
CA ASP A 95 3.81 -3.39 1.80
C ASP A 95 2.35 -3.38 1.31
N GLU A 96 1.47 -4.16 1.92
CA GLU A 96 0.08 -4.30 1.49
C GLU A 96 -0.86 -3.90 2.63
N ALA A 97 -1.95 -3.23 2.29
CA ALA A 97 -2.94 -2.83 3.27
C ALA A 97 -4.36 -3.09 2.76
N ILE A 98 -5.24 -3.47 3.68
CA ILE A 98 -6.67 -3.61 3.43
C ILE A 98 -7.40 -2.81 4.49
N TYR A 99 -8.18 -1.83 4.04
CA TYR A 99 -9.00 -0.97 4.88
C TYR A 99 -10.47 -1.23 4.60
N THR A 100 -11.30 -1.23 5.64
CA THR A 100 -12.76 -1.29 5.45
C THR A 100 -13.40 0.01 5.91
N SER A 101 -14.40 0.47 5.15
CA SER A 101 -15.29 1.51 5.60
C SER A 101 -16.48 0.89 6.32
N ALA A 102 -16.58 1.14 7.63
CA ALA A 102 -17.74 0.71 8.41
C ALA A 102 -19.07 1.36 7.93
N LEU A 103 -18.98 2.51 7.23
CA LEU A 103 -20.13 3.31 6.80
C LEU A 103 -20.47 3.16 5.31
N GLY A 104 -19.51 2.72 4.50
CA GLY A 104 -19.61 2.78 3.03
C GLY A 104 -19.92 1.45 2.34
N GLY A 105 -19.96 0.33 3.07
CA GLY A 105 -20.16 -0.99 2.47
C GLY A 105 -19.08 -1.34 1.43
N SER A 106 -17.89 -0.77 1.56
CA SER A 106 -16.75 -0.97 0.67
C SER A 106 -15.45 -1.15 1.45
N PHE A 107 -14.47 -1.76 0.79
CA PHE A 107 -13.12 -1.92 1.28
C PHE A 107 -12.12 -1.42 0.23
N LEU A 108 -10.99 -0.91 0.71
CA LEU A 108 -9.87 -0.40 -0.08
C LEU A 108 -8.69 -1.35 0.10
N ILE A 109 -8.08 -1.75 -1.01
CA ILE A 109 -6.81 -2.46 -1.02
C ILE A 109 -5.75 -1.51 -1.52
N GLU A 110 -4.58 -1.52 -0.88
CA GLU A 110 -3.38 -0.84 -1.32
C GLU A 110 -2.22 -1.84 -1.39
N VAL A 111 -1.43 -1.76 -2.46
CA VAL A 111 -0.10 -2.36 -2.55
C VAL A 111 0.86 -1.22 -2.80
N GLU A 112 1.81 -1.02 -1.88
CA GLU A 112 2.80 0.05 -1.95
C GLU A 112 4.16 -0.49 -2.43
N ARG A 113 4.89 0.32 -3.19
CA ARG A 113 6.32 0.11 -3.45
C ARG A 113 7.04 1.45 -3.33
N ARG A 114 8.29 1.39 -2.84
CA ARG A 114 9.13 2.57 -2.60
C ARG A 114 10.44 2.42 -3.37
N THR A 115 10.90 3.50 -3.98
CA THR A 115 12.17 3.52 -4.71
C THR A 115 12.75 4.93 -4.76
N GLU A 116 14.06 5.03 -4.84
CA GLU A 116 14.77 6.33 -4.99
C GLU A 116 15.06 6.66 -6.46
N SER A 117 14.65 5.79 -7.40
CA SER A 117 14.94 5.93 -8.83
C SER A 117 13.69 6.15 -9.66
N THR A 118 13.62 7.26 -10.40
CA THR A 118 12.56 7.53 -11.38
C THR A 118 12.45 6.42 -12.43
N ARG A 119 13.58 5.86 -12.86
CA ARG A 119 13.61 4.78 -13.85
C ARG A 119 13.01 3.49 -13.32
N GLU A 120 13.35 3.10 -12.08
CA GLU A 120 12.76 1.92 -11.46
C GLU A 120 11.27 2.17 -11.13
N ALA A 121 10.91 3.37 -10.69
CA ALA A 121 9.52 3.76 -10.47
C ALA A 121 8.69 3.60 -11.75
N ALA A 122 9.18 4.12 -12.89
CA ALA A 122 8.49 3.99 -14.17
C ALA A 122 8.37 2.53 -14.63
N LYS A 123 9.40 1.72 -14.40
CA LYS A 123 9.36 0.27 -14.68
C LYS A 123 8.34 -0.45 -13.80
N LEU A 124 8.27 -0.12 -12.51
CA LEU A 124 7.27 -0.66 -11.59
C LEU A 124 5.86 -0.24 -12.01
N ALA A 125 5.67 1.04 -12.34
CA ALA A 125 4.39 1.61 -12.78
C ALA A 125 3.81 0.88 -14.01
N ARG A 126 4.68 0.48 -14.96
CA ARG A 126 4.28 -0.30 -16.14
C ARG A 126 4.13 -1.80 -15.89
N SER A 127 4.49 -2.29 -14.70
CA SER A 127 4.38 -3.71 -14.37
C SER A 127 2.94 -4.09 -14.05
N ALA A 128 2.45 -5.19 -14.63
CA ALA A 128 1.15 -5.74 -14.29
C ALA A 128 1.12 -6.39 -12.89
N LYS A 129 2.26 -6.79 -12.34
CA LYS A 129 2.34 -7.63 -11.12
C LYS A 129 1.67 -7.00 -9.90
N PRO A 130 1.88 -5.71 -9.56
CA PRO A 130 1.20 -5.11 -8.41
C PRO A 130 -0.31 -5.05 -8.60
N ALA A 131 -0.78 -4.73 -9.82
CA ALA A 131 -2.20 -4.73 -10.15
C ALA A 131 -2.82 -6.13 -10.08
N GLU A 132 -2.12 -7.16 -10.55
CA GLU A 132 -2.52 -8.57 -10.37
C GLU A 132 -2.61 -8.96 -8.89
N ARG A 133 -1.67 -8.48 -8.06
CA ARG A 133 -1.70 -8.71 -6.61
C ARG A 133 -2.88 -8.02 -5.94
N VAL A 134 -3.20 -6.79 -6.30
CA VAL A 134 -4.42 -6.09 -5.83
C VAL A 134 -5.67 -6.89 -6.20
N ARG A 135 -5.78 -7.39 -7.45
CA ARG A 135 -6.89 -8.26 -7.86
C ARG A 135 -6.97 -9.55 -7.04
N ALA A 136 -5.83 -10.20 -6.78
CA ALA A 136 -5.79 -11.40 -5.98
C ALA A 136 -6.27 -11.16 -4.54
N LEU A 137 -5.84 -10.06 -3.92
CA LEU A 137 -6.30 -9.65 -2.58
C LEU A 137 -7.80 -9.37 -2.56
N ALA A 138 -8.35 -8.75 -3.62
CA ALA A 138 -9.77 -8.46 -3.73
C ALA A 138 -10.66 -9.71 -3.73
N VAL A 139 -10.13 -10.82 -4.24
CA VAL A 139 -10.80 -12.13 -4.21
C VAL A 139 -10.56 -12.83 -2.86
N ALA A 140 -9.33 -12.85 -2.38
CA ALA A 140 -8.96 -13.59 -1.17
C ALA A 140 -9.55 -12.99 0.11
N TYR A 141 -9.73 -11.68 0.17
CA TYR A 141 -10.19 -11.00 1.38
C TYR A 141 -11.61 -11.41 1.81
N PRO A 142 -12.64 -11.38 0.94
CA PRO A 142 -13.96 -11.91 1.27
C PRO A 142 -13.94 -13.36 1.76
N GLU A 143 -13.13 -14.21 1.13
CA GLU A 143 -13.00 -15.63 1.51
C GLU A 143 -12.38 -15.78 2.91
N ALA A 144 -11.32 -15.02 3.19
CA ALA A 144 -10.67 -15.01 4.49
C ALA A 144 -11.60 -14.49 5.60
N VAL A 145 -12.42 -13.48 5.31
CA VAL A 145 -13.45 -12.98 6.23
C VAL A 145 -14.53 -14.05 6.49
N ALA A 146 -14.99 -14.74 5.44
CA ALA A 146 -16.00 -15.79 5.55
C ALA A 146 -15.51 -17.04 6.33
N ALA A 147 -14.19 -17.28 6.35
CA ALA A 147 -13.58 -18.36 7.10
C ALA A 147 -13.40 -18.06 8.60
N LEU A 148 -13.62 -16.82 9.04
CA LEU A 148 -13.57 -16.47 10.46
C LEU A 148 -14.73 -17.14 11.22
N PRO A 149 -14.47 -17.66 12.44
CA PRO A 149 -15.53 -18.29 13.22
C PRO A 149 -16.58 -17.23 13.62
N PRO A 150 -17.88 -17.56 13.50
CA PRO A 150 -18.94 -16.64 13.87
C PRO A 150 -18.87 -16.31 15.37
N GLU A 151 -19.39 -15.15 15.73
CA GLU A 151 -19.56 -14.79 17.14
C GLU A 151 -20.48 -15.82 17.81
N PRO A 152 -20.09 -16.41 18.95
CA PRO A 152 -20.99 -17.29 19.67
C PRO A 152 -22.21 -16.49 20.10
N VAL A 153 -23.41 -16.98 19.75
CA VAL A 153 -24.66 -16.37 20.20
C VAL A 153 -24.70 -16.52 21.73
N PRO A 154 -24.78 -15.43 22.51
CA PRO A 154 -24.87 -15.52 23.96
C PRO A 154 -26.04 -16.40 24.39
N ASP A 155 -25.83 -17.22 25.42
CA ASP A 155 -26.82 -18.21 25.87
C ASP A 155 -28.19 -17.60 26.22
N TYR A 156 -28.22 -16.34 26.66
CA TYR A 156 -29.47 -15.62 26.97
C TYR A 156 -30.28 -15.18 25.74
N LEU A 157 -29.72 -15.29 24.53
CA LEU A 157 -30.42 -15.10 23.25
C LEU A 157 -30.83 -16.43 22.61
N LEU A 158 -30.37 -17.56 23.15
CA LEU A 158 -30.80 -18.87 22.69
C LEU A 158 -32.19 -19.17 23.27
N PRO A 159 -33.08 -19.83 22.50
CA PRO A 159 -34.35 -20.29 23.03
C PRO A 159 -34.11 -21.24 24.22
N ASP A 160 -34.99 -21.17 25.22
CA ASP A 160 -34.97 -22.11 26.34
C ASP A 160 -34.90 -23.54 25.79
N ARG A 161 -33.90 -24.31 26.23
CA ARG A 161 -33.81 -25.72 25.85
C ARG A 161 -35.07 -26.40 26.36
N GLU A 162 -35.95 -26.85 25.45
CA GLU A 162 -37.02 -27.77 25.83
C GLU A 162 -36.38 -28.97 26.51
N ILE A 163 -36.62 -29.10 27.81
CA ILE A 163 -36.24 -30.26 28.58
C ILE A 163 -37.13 -31.39 28.07
N ALA A 164 -36.57 -32.25 27.22
CA ALA A 164 -37.20 -33.50 26.79
C ALA A 164 -37.30 -34.51 27.95
#